data_AF-A0AA36ASK5-F1
#
_entry.id   AF-A0AA36ASK5-F1
#
_cell.length_a   1.000
_cell.length_b   1.000
_cell.length_c   1.000
_cell.angle_alpha   90.00
_cell.angle_beta   90.00
_cell.angle_gamma   90.00
#
_symmetry.space_group_name_H-M   'P 1'
#
loop_
_entity.id
_entity.type
_entity.pdbx_description
1 polymer ?
#
loop_
_entity_poly.entity_id
_entity_poly.type
_entity_poly.pdbx_seq_one_letter_code
_entity_poly.pdbx_strand_id
1 'polypeptide(L)'
;MYVCMFALPQDLHDAVIITLYKNKGEKSDCSNYRGNTLLSIAGKVLAKILLNRLVPTIAEENLPVSQCGFRDNRYGVRPSPTPGVPRTKQGTLCYFCRPHKSI
;
A
#
# COMPACT_ATOMS: atom_id res chain seq x y z
N MET A 1 24.60 -22.96 -27.03
CA MET A 1 23.57 -21.92 -26.84
C MET A 1 22.72 -22.31 -25.64
N TYR A 2 23.06 -21.83 -24.44
CA TYR A 2 22.19 -21.97 -23.28
C TYR A 2 21.51 -20.62 -23.11
N VAL A 3 20.24 -20.53 -23.50
CA VAL A 3 19.38 -19.46 -23.00
C VAL A 3 19.17 -19.74 -21.51
N CYS A 4 19.95 -19.07 -20.67
CA CYS A 4 19.72 -19.07 -19.23
C CYS A 4 18.44 -18.30 -19.01
N MET A 5 17.32 -19.03 -18.92
CA MET A 5 16.07 -18.51 -18.40
C MET A 5 16.41 -17.82 -17.08
N PHE A 6 16.11 -16.52 -16.98
CA PHE A 6 16.44 -15.68 -15.84
C PHE A 6 15.88 -16.31 -14.56
N ALA A 7 16.68 -17.13 -13.87
CA ALA A 7 16.26 -17.83 -12.67
C ALA A 7 16.22 -16.80 -11.55
N LEU A 8 15.00 -16.35 -11.22
CA LEU A 8 14.80 -15.50 -10.06
C LEU A 8 15.13 -16.33 -8.81
N PRO A 9 15.97 -15.80 -7.90
CA PRO A 9 16.24 -16.49 -6.65
C PRO A 9 14.92 -16.69 -5.90
N GLN A 10 14.73 -17.89 -5.35
CA GLN A 10 13.49 -18.29 -4.68
C GLN A 10 13.12 -17.31 -3.55
N ASP A 11 14.10 -16.74 -2.85
CA ASP A 11 13.90 -15.73 -1.80
C ASP A 11 13.29 -14.39 -2.28
N LEU A 12 13.28 -14.16 -3.59
CA LEU A 12 12.59 -13.02 -4.19
C LEU A 12 11.16 -13.38 -4.62
N HIS A 13 10.90 -14.67 -4.85
CA HIS A 13 9.58 -15.20 -5.15
C HIS A 13 8.75 -15.42 -3.88
N ASP A 14 9.36 -15.98 -2.84
CA ASP A 14 8.67 -16.33 -1.61
C ASP A 14 8.68 -15.18 -0.60
N ALA A 15 7.55 -15.02 0.10
CA ALA A 15 7.39 -13.98 1.09
C ALA A 15 6.67 -14.50 2.34
N VAL A 16 7.17 -14.11 3.52
CA VAL A 16 6.63 -14.59 4.80
C VAL A 16 5.59 -13.61 5.31
N ILE A 17 4.35 -14.05 5.46
CA ILE A 17 3.27 -13.22 6.01
C ILE A 17 3.25 -13.38 7.53
N ILE A 18 3.48 -12.29 8.25
CA ILE A 18 3.33 -12.22 9.71
C ILE A 18 2.08 -11.42 10.06
N THR A 19 1.32 -11.88 11.05
CA THR A 19 0.17 -11.13 11.56
C THR A 19 0.61 -10.27 12.74
N LEU A 20 0.34 -8.97 12.64
CA LEU A 20 0.65 -7.99 13.67
C LEU A 20 -0.65 -7.41 14.23
N TYR A 21 -0.75 -7.38 15.55
CA TYR A 21 -1.88 -6.76 16.23
C TYR A 21 -1.80 -5.23 16.11
N LYS A 22 -2.90 -4.59 15.69
CA LYS A 22 -2.99 -3.15 15.42
C LYS A 22 -2.96 -2.28 16.68
N ASN A 23 -2.86 -2.88 17.88
CA ASN A 23 -2.93 -2.21 19.18
C ASN A 23 -4.21 -1.36 19.34
N LYS A 24 -5.32 -1.84 18.76
CA LYS A 24 -6.65 -1.22 18.84
C LYS A 24 -7.70 -2.32 19.02
N GLY A 25 -8.75 -2.01 19.77
CA GLY A 25 -9.86 -2.94 20.03
C GLY A 25 -9.48 -4.11 20.93
N GLU A 26 -10.28 -5.17 20.92
CA GLU A 26 -10.00 -6.40 21.68
C GLU A 26 -9.07 -7.35 20.91
N LYS A 27 -8.26 -8.15 21.63
CA LYS A 27 -7.34 -9.14 21.03
C LYS A 27 -8.05 -10.40 20.51
N SER A 28 -9.27 -10.63 20.96
CA SER A 28 -10.17 -11.72 20.55
C SER A 28 -10.71 -11.52 19.13
N ASP A 29 -10.87 -10.26 18.70
CA ASP A 29 -11.40 -9.93 17.38
C ASP A 29 -10.29 -9.96 16.32
N CYS A 30 -10.43 -10.89 15.37
CA CYS A 30 -9.53 -11.08 14.23
C CYS A 30 -9.38 -9.81 13.37
N SER A 31 -10.38 -8.92 13.34
CA SER A 31 -10.33 -7.67 12.57
C SER A 31 -9.21 -6.72 13.04
N ASN A 32 -8.77 -6.87 14.29
CA ASN A 32 -7.73 -6.06 14.90
C ASN A 32 -6.30 -6.51 14.56
N TYR A 33 -6.14 -7.55 13.74
CA TYR A 33 -4.85 -7.98 13.21
C TYR A 33 -4.64 -7.49 11.77
N ARG A 34 -3.39 -7.30 11.38
CA ARG A 34 -2.99 -6.97 10.02
C ARG A 34 -1.88 -7.90 9.57
N GLY A 35 -2.02 -8.49 8.39
CA GLY A 35 -0.90 -9.16 7.71
C GLY A 35 0.14 -8.14 7.26
N ASN A 36 1.40 -8.40 7.57
CA ASN A 36 2.55 -7.72 7.00
C ASN A 36 3.44 -8.76 6.32
N THR A 37 3.91 -8.46 5.12
CA THR A 37 4.75 -9.38 4.35
C THR A 37 6.22 -9.01 4.57
N LEU A 38 6.99 -9.94 5.11
CA LEU A 38 8.43 -9.83 5.24
C LEU A 38 9.09 -10.25 3.93
N LEU A 39 9.71 -9.27 3.29
CA LEU A 39 10.51 -9.48 2.09
C LEU A 39 11.97 -9.79 2.46
N SER A 40 12.65 -10.59 1.66
CA SER A 40 14.08 -10.83 1.77
C SER A 40 14.89 -9.52 1.68
N ILE A 41 16.12 -9.53 2.17
CA ILE A 41 17.01 -8.35 2.15
C ILE A 41 17.18 -7.86 0.71
N ALA A 42 17.42 -8.78 -0.22
CA ALA A 42 17.54 -8.48 -1.64
C ALA A 42 16.27 -7.82 -2.19
N GLY A 43 15.08 -8.34 -1.86
CA GLY A 43 13.82 -7.74 -2.28
C GLY A 43 13.58 -6.36 -1.70
N LYS A 44 13.98 -6.09 -0.45
CA LYS A 44 13.90 -4.74 0.14
C LYS A 44 14.79 -3.74 -0.59
N VAL A 45 16.00 -4.16 -0.97
CA VAL A 45 16.92 -3.33 -1.76
C VAL A 45 16.33 -3.04 -3.13
N LEU A 46 15.80 -4.06 -3.80
CA LEU A 46 15.16 -3.90 -5.11
C LEU A 46 13.95 -2.96 -5.04
N ALA A 47 13.07 -3.15 -4.05
CA ALA A 47 11.92 -2.28 -3.82
C ALA A 47 12.32 -0.82 -3.58
N LYS A 48 13.42 -0.58 -2.84
CA LYS A 48 13.95 0.77 -2.62
C LYS A 48 14.51 1.41 -3.89
N ILE A 49 15.20 0.64 -4.73
CA ILE A 49 15.69 1.11 -6.03
C ILE A 49 14.52 1.49 -6.93
N LEU A 50 13.49 0.66 -6.99
CA LEU A 50 12.27 0.94 -7.75
C LEU A 50 11.58 2.21 -7.22
N LEU A 51 11.37 2.31 -5.91
CA LEU A 51 10.74 3.48 -5.29
C LEU A 51 11.49 4.76 -5.64
N ASN A 52 12.81 4.78 -5.51
CA ASN A 52 13.63 5.96 -5.83
C ASN A 52 13.53 6.40 -7.29
N ARG A 53 13.19 5.49 -8.21
CA ARG A 53 12.98 5.81 -9.63
C ARG A 53 11.55 6.26 -9.90
N LEU A 54 10.56 5.60 -9.29
CA LEU A 54 9.14 5.88 -9.52
C LEU A 54 8.66 7.18 -8.86
N VAL A 55 9.16 7.50 -7.66
CA VAL A 55 8.71 8.71 -6.93
C VAL A 55 8.91 9.99 -7.73
N PRO A 56 10.12 10.34 -8.24
CA PRO A 56 10.31 11.59 -8.96
C PRO A 56 9.59 11.62 -10.33
N THR A 57 9.36 10.45 -10.94
CA THR A 57 8.81 10.36 -12.31
C THR A 57 7.29 10.28 -12.34
N ILE A 58 6.68 9.55 -11.41
CA ILE A 58 5.24 9.24 -11.44
C ILE A 58 4.50 10.01 -10.37
N ALA A 59 5.07 10.14 -9.17
CA ALA A 59 4.31 10.65 -8.02
C ALA A 59 3.99 12.15 -8.14
N GLU A 60 4.91 12.95 -8.68
CA GLU A 60 4.71 14.40 -8.79
C GLU A 60 3.76 14.77 -9.94
N GLU A 61 3.79 14.05 -11.06
CA GLU A 61 2.96 14.33 -12.23
C GLU A 61 1.54 13.74 -12.12
N ASN A 62 1.41 12.54 -11.53
CA ASN A 62 0.15 11.78 -11.60
C ASN A 62 -0.69 11.81 -10.31
N LEU A 63 -0.11 12.14 -9.15
CA LEU A 63 -0.87 12.12 -7.89
C LEU A 63 -1.60 13.44 -7.64
N PRO A 64 -2.89 13.40 -7.27
CA PRO A 64 -3.66 14.59 -6.97
C PRO A 64 -3.08 15.34 -5.76
N VAL A 65 -3.22 16.67 -5.76
CA VAL A 65 -2.71 17.55 -4.70
C VAL A 65 -3.32 17.22 -3.33
N SER A 66 -4.54 16.66 -3.29
CA SER A 66 -5.19 16.21 -2.06
C SER A 66 -4.52 15.00 -1.41
N GLN A 67 -3.69 14.26 -2.14
CA GLN A 67 -2.95 13.12 -1.62
C GLN A 67 -1.68 13.58 -0.91
N CYS A 68 -1.78 13.74 0.41
CA CYS A 68 -0.64 14.11 1.25
C CYS A 68 0.18 12.91 1.74
N GLY A 69 -0.44 11.73 1.87
CA GLY A 69 0.24 10.53 2.36
C GLY A 69 1.22 9.96 1.33
N PHE A 70 2.34 9.41 1.82
CA PHE A 70 3.37 8.74 1.01
C PHE A 70 4.09 9.65 -0.01
N ARG A 71 4.05 10.97 0.20
CA ARG A 71 4.82 11.95 -0.58
C ARG A 71 5.86 12.62 0.31
N ASP A 72 6.99 12.94 -0.28
CA ASP A 72 8.03 13.68 0.44
C ASP A 72 7.56 15.12 0.73
N ASN A 73 7.95 15.67 1.86
CA ASN A 73 7.59 17.03 2.32
C ASN A 73 6.08 17.35 2.39
N ARG A 74 5.19 16.35 2.42
CA ARG A 74 3.74 16.53 2.60
C ARG A 74 3.31 15.83 3.90
N TYR A 75 2.86 16.61 4.88
CA TYR A 75 2.29 16.06 6.11
C TYR A 75 0.76 16.04 6.03
N GLY A 76 0.16 14.99 6.61
CA GLY A 76 -1.30 14.85 6.65
C GLY A 76 -1.92 15.92 7.55
N VAL A 77 -2.40 17.00 6.96
CA VAL A 77 -3.31 17.93 7.63
C VAL A 77 -4.72 17.39 7.44
N ARG A 78 -5.52 17.29 8.52
CA ARG A 78 -6.95 17.02 8.36
C ARG A 78 -7.54 18.14 7.49
N PRO A 79 -8.15 17.84 6.34
CA PRO A 79 -8.84 18.88 5.59
C PRO A 79 -9.90 19.50 6.50
N SER A 80 -9.91 20.82 6.58
CA SER A 80 -10.99 21.56 7.25
C SER A 80 -12.33 21.14 6.65
N PRO A 81 -13.40 21.00 7.45
CA PRO A 81 -14.72 20.71 6.92
C PRO A 81 -15.08 21.76 5.86
N THR A 82 -15.27 21.35 4.61
CA THR A 82 -15.75 22.24 3.56
C THR A 82 -17.25 22.47 3.78
N PRO A 83 -17.72 23.72 3.92
CA PRO A 83 -19.14 24.02 4.09
C PRO A 83 -19.94 23.45 2.92
N GLY A 84 -21.02 22.71 3.21
CA GLY A 84 -21.90 22.13 2.18
C GLY A 84 -21.48 20.76 1.62
N VAL A 85 -20.32 20.22 2.00
CA VAL A 85 -19.94 18.84 1.67
C VAL A 85 -20.30 17.92 2.84
N PRO A 86 -21.18 16.93 2.68
CA PRO A 86 -21.45 15.95 3.72
C PRO A 86 -20.13 15.29 4.15
N ARG A 87 -19.92 15.14 5.47
CA ARG A 87 -18.85 14.29 5.99
C ARG A 87 -19.14 12.85 5.55
N THR A 88 -18.68 12.47 4.37
CA THR A 88 -18.48 11.06 4.07
C THR A 88 -17.50 10.57 5.12
N LYS A 89 -17.90 9.56 5.90
CA LYS A 89 -16.93 8.84 6.73
C LYS A 89 -15.79 8.49 5.79
N GLN A 90 -14.58 8.99 6.08
CA GLN A 90 -13.38 8.80 5.28
C GLN A 90 -12.98 7.32 5.31
N GLY A 91 -13.75 6.47 4.66
CA GLY A 91 -13.23 5.40 3.83
C GLY A 91 -13.15 6.01 2.44
N THR A 92 -11.96 5.97 1.85
CA THR A 92 -11.73 6.18 0.43
C THR A 92 -12.92 5.63 -0.34
N LEU A 93 -13.61 6.50 -1.08
CA LEU A 93 -14.55 6.07 -2.09
C LEU A 93 -13.71 5.39 -3.18
N CYS A 94 -13.34 4.14 -2.95
CA CYS A 94 -12.86 3.24 -3.97
C CYS A 94 -14.05 3.04 -4.90
N TYR A 95 -14.11 3.78 -5.99
CA TYR A 95 -14.86 3.35 -7.16
C TYR A 95 -14.24 2.03 -7.65
N PHE A 96 -14.59 0.92 -7.02
CA PHE A 96 -14.65 -0.44 -7.57
C PHE A 96 -15.31 -1.38 -6.56
N CYS A 97 -16.61 -1.16 -6.32
CA CYS A 97 -17.49 -2.21 -5.82
C CYS A 97 -18.20 -2.81 -7.05
N ARG A 98 -17.58 -3.80 -7.71
CA ARG A 98 -18.36 -4.76 -8.50
C ARG A 98 -18.84 -5.84 -7.53
N PRO A 99 -20.15 -6.02 -7.34
CA PRO A 99 -20.64 -7.20 -6.65
C PRO A 99 -20.37 -8.40 -7.55
N HIS A 100 -19.56 -9.35 -7.09
CA HIS A 100 -19.55 -10.68 -7.68
C HIS A 100 -20.90 -11.31 -7.35
N LYS A 101 -21.78 -11.40 -8.35
CA LYS A 101 -22.95 -12.26 -8.26
C LYS A 101 -22.45 -13.69 -8.03
N SER A 102 -23.03 -14.34 -7.04
CA SER A 102 -23.06 -15.78 -6.88
C SER A 102 -23.47 -16.47 -8.18
N ILE A 103 -22.72 -17.50 -8.56
CA ILE A 103 -23.22 -18.68 -9.25
C ILE A 103 -22.95 -19.86 -8.32
#